data_AF-A0A9E5DN38-F1
#
_entry.id   AF-A0A9E5DN38-F1
#
_cell.length_a   1.000
_cell.length_b   1.000
_cell.length_c   1.000
_cell.angle_alpha   90.00
_cell.angle_beta   90.00
_cell.angle_gamma   90.00
#
_symmetry.space_group_name_H-M   'P 1'
#
loop_
_entity.id
_entity.type
_entity.pdbx_description
1 polymer ?
#
loop_
_entity_poly.entity_id
_entity_poly.type
_entity_poly.pdbx_seq_one_letter_code
_entity_poly.pdbx_strand_id
1 'polypeptide(L)'
;MKNDENKIKSFMDNLSTKRREKEKNSKKSEYIGAIVVNVILLYIFNNILNWQVNFITNAFNEVLWVINLAIMATIIGNIMFLIFNPEWFRHIIKMILNIFAFTAIYSIYSVFPFNFSSFLIDWSVTIALIFIMVGIAVATIIELFFLIINILARFKLINE
;
A
#
# COMPACT_ATOMS: atom_id res chain seq x y z
N MET A 1 21.96 2.54 -46.91
CA MET A 1 20.51 2.74 -46.74
C MET A 1 19.83 1.58 -46.01
N LYS A 2 19.66 0.37 -46.60
CA LYS A 2 19.01 -0.76 -45.92
C LYS A 2 19.76 -1.29 -44.67
N ASN A 3 21.08 -1.13 -44.64
CA ASN A 3 21.94 -1.50 -43.50
C ASN A 3 21.79 -0.53 -42.31
N ASP A 4 21.58 0.75 -42.59
CA ASP A 4 21.47 1.81 -41.58
C ASP A 4 20.11 1.76 -40.88
N GLU A 5 19.04 1.46 -41.62
CA GLU A 5 17.70 1.23 -41.06
C GLU A 5 17.65 0.04 -40.10
N ASN A 6 18.28 -1.09 -40.47
CA ASN A 6 18.36 -2.26 -39.60
C ASN A 6 19.14 -1.98 -38.32
N LYS A 7 20.23 -1.19 -38.42
CA LYS A 7 21.02 -0.77 -37.27
C LYS A 7 20.19 0.11 -36.32
N ILE A 8 19.46 1.09 -36.85
CA ILE A 8 18.56 1.96 -36.06
C ILE A 8 17.47 1.12 -35.37
N LYS A 9 16.83 0.20 -36.11
CA LYS A 9 15.76 -0.64 -35.57
C LYS A 9 16.25 -1.53 -34.41
N SER A 10 17.43 -2.15 -34.56
CA SER A 10 18.05 -2.96 -33.49
C SER A 10 18.45 -2.14 -32.26
N PHE A 11 18.90 -0.90 -32.46
CA PHE A 11 19.19 0.03 -31.36
C PHE A 11 17.91 0.43 -30.62
N MET A 12 16.84 0.75 -31.35
CA MET A 12 15.55 1.11 -30.74
C MET A 12 14.93 -0.05 -29.96
N ASP A 13 15.00 -1.28 -30.48
CA ASP A 13 14.53 -2.48 -29.76
C ASP A 13 15.30 -2.69 -28.46
N ASN A 14 16.64 -2.60 -28.49
CA ASN A 14 17.48 -2.70 -27.30
C ASN A 14 17.19 -1.61 -26.24
N LEU A 15 16.86 -0.39 -26.68
CA LEU A 15 16.44 0.68 -25.76
C LEU A 15 15.08 0.38 -25.14
N SER A 16 14.14 -0.17 -25.92
CA SER A 16 12.81 -0.52 -25.45
C SER A 16 12.82 -1.69 -24.45
N THR A 17 13.63 -2.73 -24.70
CA THR A 17 13.80 -3.87 -23.80
C THR A 17 14.47 -3.47 -22.50
N LYS A 18 15.56 -2.68 -22.59
CA LYS A 18 16.24 -2.15 -21.40
C LYS A 18 15.33 -1.27 -20.55
N ARG A 19 14.44 -0.48 -21.17
CA ARG A 19 13.44 0.34 -20.46
C ARG A 19 12.39 -0.53 -19.77
N ARG A 20 11.83 -1.54 -20.46
CA ARG A 20 10.86 -2.49 -19.89
C ARG A 20 11.44 -3.30 -18.74
N GLU A 21 12.69 -3.75 -18.84
CA GLU A 21 13.38 -4.44 -17.75
C GLU A 21 13.58 -3.52 -16.54
N LYS A 22 14.01 -2.27 -16.78
CA LYS A 22 14.16 -1.28 -15.70
C LYS A 22 12.84 -1.01 -14.98
N GLU A 23 11.74 -0.84 -15.72
CA GLU A 23 10.40 -0.65 -15.15
C GLU A 23 9.93 -1.87 -14.35
N LYS A 24 10.11 -3.08 -14.88
CA LYS A 24 9.76 -4.33 -14.19
C LYS A 24 10.57 -4.52 -12.90
N ASN A 25 11.87 -4.25 -12.95
CA ASN A 25 12.75 -4.35 -11.79
C ASN A 25 12.43 -3.27 -10.75
N SER A 26 12.11 -2.05 -11.19
CA SER A 26 11.67 -0.95 -10.31
C SER A 26 10.40 -1.31 -9.55
N LYS A 27 9.39 -1.91 -10.23
CA LYS A 27 8.15 -2.35 -9.58
C LYS A 27 8.40 -3.47 -8.57
N LYS A 28 9.29 -4.42 -8.88
CA LYS A 28 9.67 -5.48 -7.93
C LYS A 28 10.36 -4.93 -6.69
N SER A 29 11.30 -3.99 -6.84
CA SER A 29 11.98 -3.37 -5.69
C SER A 29 11.01 -2.60 -4.79
N GLU A 30 9.98 -1.98 -5.36
CA GLU A 30 8.94 -1.28 -4.60
C GLU A 30 8.17 -2.25 -3.69
N TYR A 31 7.70 -3.37 -4.22
CA TYR A 31 6.97 -4.37 -3.41
C TYR A 31 7.85 -5.03 -2.36
N ILE A 32 9.10 -5.36 -2.70
CA ILE A 32 10.05 -5.93 -1.73
C ILE A 32 10.32 -4.92 -0.60
N GLY A 33 10.55 -3.65 -0.94
CA GLY A 33 10.70 -2.58 0.04
C GLY A 33 9.47 -2.46 0.95
N ALA A 34 8.27 -2.49 0.37
CA ALA A 34 7.03 -2.44 1.13
C ALA A 34 6.88 -3.64 2.09
N ILE A 35 7.22 -4.86 1.66
CA ILE A 35 7.20 -6.05 2.53
C ILE A 35 8.16 -5.87 3.71
N VAL A 36 9.40 -5.47 3.45
CA VAL A 36 10.42 -5.28 4.49
C VAL A 36 9.98 -4.24 5.51
N VAL A 37 9.46 -3.09 5.05
CA VAL A 37 8.95 -2.04 5.93
C VAL A 37 7.79 -2.56 6.80
N ASN A 38 6.85 -3.31 6.21
CA ASN A 38 5.73 -3.87 6.96
C ASN A 38 6.17 -4.92 7.99
N VAL A 39 7.17 -5.75 7.69
CA VAL A 39 7.75 -6.70 8.66
C VAL A 39 8.40 -5.96 9.82
N ILE A 40 9.13 -4.87 9.55
CA ILE A 40 9.71 -4.02 10.60
C ILE A 40 8.61 -3.40 11.46
N LEU A 41 7.55 -2.86 10.86
CA LEU A 41 6.40 -2.30 11.59
C LEU A 41 5.71 -3.35 12.46
N LEU A 42 5.54 -4.57 11.94
CA LEU A 42 4.97 -5.69 12.71
C LEU A 42 5.81 -5.96 13.96
N TYR A 43 7.14 -6.03 13.81
CA TYR A 43 8.03 -6.21 14.95
C TYR A 43 7.93 -5.07 15.95
N ILE A 44 7.94 -3.81 15.48
CA ILE A 44 7.82 -2.63 16.34
C ILE A 44 6.53 -2.71 17.15
N PHE A 45 5.36 -2.82 16.52
CA PHE A 45 4.08 -2.76 17.22
C PHE A 45 3.88 -3.92 18.22
N ASN A 46 4.37 -5.12 17.91
CA ASN A 46 4.26 -6.26 18.84
C ASN A 46 5.23 -6.16 20.04
N ASN A 47 6.27 -5.32 19.96
CA ASN A 47 7.24 -5.17 21.05
C ASN A 47 7.16 -3.80 21.75
N ILE A 48 6.37 -2.86 21.22
CA ILE A 48 6.39 -1.47 21.70
C ILE A 48 5.94 -1.33 23.16
N LEU A 49 5.01 -2.18 23.61
CA LEU A 49 4.59 -2.25 25.01
C LEU A 49 5.71 -2.75 25.93
N ASN A 50 6.54 -3.68 25.45
CA ASN A 50 7.70 -4.20 26.20
C ASN A 50 8.82 -3.18 26.31
N TRP A 51 8.87 -2.19 25.40
CA TRP A 51 9.83 -1.09 25.45
C TRP A 51 9.48 -0.02 26.49
N GLN A 52 8.30 -0.13 27.13
CA GLN A 52 7.85 0.76 28.19
C GLN A 52 7.89 2.24 27.78
N VAL A 53 7.43 2.52 26.57
CA VAL A 53 7.42 3.88 26.04
C VAL A 53 6.35 4.69 26.79
N ASN A 54 6.76 5.79 27.45
CA ASN A 54 5.93 6.55 28.39
C ASN A 54 4.59 7.07 27.83
N PHE A 55 4.48 7.25 26.51
CA PHE A 55 3.25 7.76 25.89
C PHE A 55 2.28 6.65 25.44
N ILE A 56 2.68 5.37 25.47
CA ILE A 56 1.82 4.26 25.03
C ILE A 56 1.20 3.60 26.25
N THR A 57 -0.13 3.52 26.24
CA THR A 57 -0.89 2.91 27.33
C THR A 57 -1.18 1.44 27.06
N ASN A 58 -1.60 0.70 28.09
CA ASN A 58 -2.02 -0.70 27.95
C ASN A 58 -3.23 -0.88 27.02
N ALA A 59 -4.01 0.19 26.77
CA ALA A 59 -5.11 0.17 25.80
C ALA A 59 -4.63 -0.11 24.37
N PHE A 60 -3.34 0.08 24.06
CA PHE A 60 -2.76 -0.31 22.78
C PHE A 60 -2.93 -1.80 22.48
N ASN A 61 -3.01 -2.65 23.51
CA ASN A 61 -3.22 -4.09 23.34
C ASN A 61 -4.59 -4.42 22.72
N GLU A 62 -5.60 -3.56 22.94
CA GLU A 62 -6.95 -3.75 22.37
C GLU A 62 -7.00 -3.54 20.85
N VAL A 63 -6.08 -2.73 20.31
CA VAL A 63 -5.99 -2.43 18.87
C VAL A 63 -4.92 -3.25 18.14
N LEU A 64 -4.01 -3.88 18.89
CA LEU A 64 -2.85 -4.59 18.34
C LEU A 64 -3.25 -5.70 17.36
N TRP A 65 -4.34 -6.42 17.63
CA TRP A 65 -4.81 -7.48 16.74
C TRP A 65 -5.25 -6.96 15.37
N VAL A 66 -5.93 -5.80 15.33
CA VAL A 66 -6.36 -5.16 14.07
C VAL A 66 -5.16 -4.64 13.29
N ILE A 67 -4.20 -4.01 13.98
CA ILE A 67 -2.96 -3.52 13.38
C ILE A 67 -2.18 -4.69 12.75
N ASN A 68 -2.02 -5.79 13.49
CA ASN A 68 -1.35 -6.98 12.99
C ASN A 68 -2.03 -7.55 11.74
N LEU A 69 -3.36 -7.59 11.75
CA LEU A 69 -4.15 -8.07 10.62
C LEU A 69 -3.96 -7.18 9.39
N ALA A 70 -4.00 -5.86 9.54
CA ALA A 70 -3.77 -4.93 8.44
C ALA A 70 -2.35 -5.00 7.87
N ILE A 71 -1.34 -5.16 8.73
CA ILE A 71 0.05 -5.34 8.29
C ILE A 71 0.23 -6.67 7.56
N MET A 72 -0.32 -7.77 8.09
CA MET A 72 -0.29 -9.07 7.41
C MET A 72 -0.99 -9.02 6.05
N ALA A 73 -2.17 -8.40 5.98
CA ALA A 73 -2.87 -8.19 4.71
C ALA A 73 -1.99 -7.44 3.72
N THR A 74 -1.33 -6.37 4.16
CA THR A 74 -0.42 -5.57 3.33
C THR A 74 0.78 -6.39 2.82
N ILE A 75 1.39 -7.22 3.67
CA ILE A 75 2.47 -8.13 3.28
C ILE A 75 1.98 -9.10 2.20
N ILE A 76 0.85 -9.77 2.45
CA ILE A 76 0.25 -10.73 1.51
C ILE A 76 -0.08 -10.05 0.18
N GLY A 77 -0.67 -8.85 0.21
CA GLY A 77 -0.99 -8.09 -0.99
C GLY A 77 0.24 -7.75 -1.83
N ASN A 78 1.34 -7.31 -1.19
CA ASN A 78 2.60 -7.05 -1.90
C ASN A 78 3.24 -8.33 -2.46
N ILE A 79 3.16 -9.46 -1.75
CA ILE A 79 3.58 -10.77 -2.27
C ILE A 79 2.73 -11.15 -3.49
N MET A 80 1.41 -10.97 -3.41
CA MET A 80 0.51 -11.21 -4.54
C MET A 80 0.87 -10.35 -5.75
N PHE A 81 1.26 -9.08 -5.56
CA PHE A 81 1.72 -8.22 -6.66
C PHE A 81 3.06 -8.62 -7.28
N LEU A 82 3.90 -9.37 -6.57
CA LEU A 82 5.13 -9.94 -7.13
C LEU A 82 4.83 -11.14 -8.04
N ILE A 83 3.78 -11.91 -7.74
CA ILE A 83 3.43 -13.15 -8.45
C ILE A 83 2.44 -12.87 -9.59
N PHE A 84 1.41 -12.06 -9.34
CA PHE A 84 0.31 -11.80 -10.25
C PHE A 84 0.36 -10.36 -10.76
N ASN A 85 0.43 -10.21 -12.09
CA ASN A 85 0.46 -8.91 -12.76
C ASN A 85 -0.82 -8.49 -13.55
N PRO A 86 -2.03 -9.08 -13.37
CA PRO A 86 -3.22 -8.53 -14.02
C PRO A 86 -3.69 -7.24 -13.34
N GLU A 87 -3.96 -6.20 -14.15
CA GLU A 87 -4.34 -4.87 -13.65
C GLU A 87 -5.66 -4.87 -12.85
N TRP A 88 -6.67 -5.67 -13.24
CA TRP A 88 -7.95 -5.76 -12.52
C TRP A 88 -7.79 -6.32 -11.09
N PHE A 89 -6.93 -7.32 -10.93
CA PHE A 89 -6.63 -7.92 -9.64
C PHE A 89 -5.94 -6.92 -8.71
N ARG A 90 -5.07 -6.07 -9.28
CA ARG A 90 -4.37 -5.02 -8.53
C ARG A 90 -5.34 -4.07 -7.83
N HIS A 91 -6.37 -3.62 -8.53
CA HIS A 91 -7.37 -2.72 -7.96
C HIS A 91 -8.19 -3.39 -6.83
N ILE A 92 -8.56 -4.65 -6.98
CA ILE A 92 -9.29 -5.39 -5.94
C ILE A 92 -8.45 -5.53 -4.68
N ILE A 93 -7.20 -5.99 -4.81
CA ILE A 93 -6.32 -6.17 -3.65
C ILE A 93 -6.10 -4.83 -2.96
N LYS A 94 -5.82 -3.75 -3.70
CA LYS A 94 -5.65 -2.43 -3.08
C LYS A 94 -6.89 -1.96 -2.32
N MET A 95 -8.09 -2.20 -2.85
CA MET A 95 -9.33 -1.85 -2.15
C MET A 95 -9.46 -2.61 -0.82
N ILE A 96 -9.15 -3.91 -0.84
CA ILE A 96 -9.13 -4.75 0.37
C ILE A 96 -8.10 -4.22 1.38
N LEU A 97 -6.89 -3.87 0.91
CA LEU A 97 -5.84 -3.30 1.77
C LEU A 97 -6.26 -1.96 2.39
N ASN A 98 -6.92 -1.10 1.62
CA ASN A 98 -7.43 0.18 2.10
C ASN A 98 -8.50 0.00 3.19
N ILE A 99 -9.38 -0.99 3.07
CA ILE A 99 -10.35 -1.32 4.12
C ILE A 99 -9.62 -1.72 5.40
N PHE A 100 -8.64 -2.63 5.32
CA PHE A 100 -7.87 -3.04 6.50
C PHE A 100 -7.09 -1.88 7.12
N ALA A 101 -6.45 -1.04 6.30
CA ALA A 101 -5.74 0.14 6.76
C ALA A 101 -6.68 1.12 7.47
N PHE A 102 -7.84 1.38 6.88
CA PHE A 102 -8.87 2.23 7.48
C PHE A 102 -9.34 1.67 8.82
N THR A 103 -9.64 0.37 8.89
CA THR A 103 -10.06 -0.28 10.15
C THR A 103 -8.98 -0.16 11.22
N ALA A 104 -7.71 -0.40 10.90
CA ALA A 104 -6.61 -0.28 11.87
C ALA A 104 -6.48 1.15 12.41
N ILE A 105 -6.52 2.16 11.53
CA ILE A 105 -6.40 3.57 11.95
C ILE A 105 -7.63 4.01 12.73
N TYR A 106 -8.83 3.57 12.32
CA TYR A 106 -10.06 3.84 13.04
C TYR A 106 -10.04 3.24 14.45
N SER A 107 -9.53 2.01 14.60
CA SER A 107 -9.35 1.38 15.91
C SER A 107 -8.38 2.17 16.79
N ILE A 108 -7.23 2.61 16.24
CA ILE A 108 -6.29 3.48 16.96
C ILE A 108 -6.95 4.79 17.36
N TYR A 109 -7.74 5.41 16.47
CA TYR A 109 -8.45 6.65 16.75
C TYR A 109 -9.53 6.48 17.83
N SER A 110 -10.28 5.37 17.79
CA SER A 110 -11.39 5.11 18.72
C SER A 110 -10.93 4.80 20.13
N VAL A 111 -9.84 4.05 20.27
CA VAL A 111 -9.27 3.71 21.58
C VAL A 111 -8.33 4.81 22.06
N PHE A 112 -7.73 5.55 21.12
CA PHE A 112 -6.67 6.53 21.32
C PHE A 112 -5.69 6.10 22.42
N PRO A 113 -4.85 5.08 22.17
CA PRO A 113 -4.06 4.43 23.20
C PRO A 113 -2.83 5.24 23.66
N PHE A 114 -2.80 6.53 23.35
CA PHE A 114 -1.68 7.41 23.63
C PHE A 114 -2.01 8.40 24.75
N ASN A 115 -1.03 8.65 25.61
CA ASN A 115 -1.09 9.64 26.67
C ASN A 115 0.10 10.57 26.53
N PHE A 116 -0.07 11.69 25.83
CA PHE A 116 0.98 12.70 25.72
C PHE A 116 0.86 13.69 26.87
N SER A 117 1.99 14.10 27.46
CA SER A 117 1.98 15.11 28.53
C SER A 117 1.62 16.52 28.04
N SER A 118 1.43 16.70 26.73
CA SER A 118 1.13 17.98 26.08
C SER A 118 -0.13 17.86 25.25
N PHE A 119 -1.13 18.66 25.61
CA PHE A 119 -2.39 18.77 24.88
C PHE A 119 -2.21 19.08 23.39
N LEU A 120 -1.20 19.89 23.03
CA LEU A 120 -0.92 20.22 21.62
C LEU A 120 -0.48 18.99 20.83
N ILE A 121 0.23 18.06 21.46
CA ILE A 121 0.69 16.82 20.82
C ILE A 121 -0.50 15.87 20.65
N ASP A 122 -1.32 15.67 21.69
CA ASP A 122 -2.54 14.86 21.60
C ASP A 122 -3.43 15.31 20.44
N TRP A 123 -3.67 16.63 20.35
CA TRP A 123 -4.51 17.22 19.31
C TRP A 123 -3.89 17.04 17.92
N SER A 124 -2.57 17.26 17.80
CA SER A 124 -1.86 17.10 16.53
C SER A 124 -1.91 15.65 16.02
N VAL A 125 -1.71 14.67 16.90
CA VAL A 125 -1.77 13.24 16.53
C VAL A 125 -3.19 12.85 16.14
N THR A 126 -4.20 13.32 16.87
CA THR A 126 -5.61 13.09 16.56
C THR A 126 -5.97 13.62 15.17
N ILE A 127 -5.57 14.86 14.88
CA ILE A 127 -5.77 15.49 13.57
C ILE A 127 -5.04 14.71 12.47
N ALA A 128 -3.80 14.30 12.71
CA ALA A 128 -3.03 13.50 11.77
C ALA A 128 -3.75 12.18 11.43
N LEU A 129 -4.30 11.46 12.42
CA LEU A 129 -5.10 10.25 12.19
C LEU A 129 -6.33 10.51 11.32
N ILE A 130 -7.03 11.62 11.54
CA ILE A 130 -8.17 12.04 10.71
C ILE A 130 -7.73 12.27 9.27
N PHE A 131 -6.65 13.01 9.05
CA PHE A 131 -6.12 13.25 7.70
C PHE A 131 -5.72 11.95 6.99
N ILE A 132 -5.11 11.00 7.71
CA ILE A 132 -4.76 9.71 7.14
C ILE A 132 -6.04 8.94 6.75
N MET A 133 -7.07 8.91 7.61
CA MET A 133 -8.35 8.27 7.28
C MET A 133 -9.02 8.88 6.05
N VAL A 134 -9.03 10.21 5.95
CA VAL A 134 -9.55 10.92 4.77
C VAL A 134 -8.74 10.55 3.53
N GLY A 135 -7.41 10.52 3.63
CA GLY A 135 -6.53 10.12 2.53
C GLY A 135 -6.84 8.69 2.03
N ILE A 136 -7.04 7.74 2.95
CA ILE A 136 -7.40 6.35 2.61
C ILE A 136 -8.79 6.28 1.97
N ALA A 137 -9.76 7.05 2.48
CA ALA A 137 -11.11 7.09 1.90
C ALA A 137 -11.05 7.60 0.44
N VAL A 138 -10.30 8.68 0.19
CA VAL A 138 -10.09 9.21 -1.17
C VAL A 138 -9.38 8.18 -2.06
N ALA A 139 -8.32 7.53 -1.57
CA ALA A 139 -7.62 6.49 -2.31
C ALA A 139 -8.54 5.32 -2.69
N THR A 140 -9.40 4.89 -1.77
CA THR A 140 -10.38 3.82 -1.99
C THR A 140 -11.37 4.20 -3.09
N ILE A 141 -11.87 5.45 -3.08
CA ILE A 141 -12.78 5.96 -4.10
C ILE A 141 -12.10 5.96 -5.48
N ILE A 142 -10.86 6.44 -5.56
CA ILE A 142 -10.08 6.47 -6.80
C ILE A 142 -9.90 5.06 -7.36
N GLU A 143 -9.56 4.09 -6.51
CA GLU A 143 -9.39 2.69 -6.91
C GLU A 143 -10.68 2.07 -7.44
N LEU A 144 -11.82 2.40 -6.83
CA LEU A 144 -13.13 1.98 -7.30
C LEU A 144 -13.41 2.52 -8.71
N PHE A 145 -13.14 3.80 -8.96
CA PHE A 145 -13.29 4.40 -10.29
C PHE A 145 -12.43 3.69 -11.34
N PHE A 146 -11.16 3.44 -11.03
CA PHE A 146 -10.27 2.72 -11.96
C PHE A 146 -10.71 1.28 -12.22
N LEU A 147 -11.20 0.58 -11.20
CA LEU A 147 -11.74 -0.77 -11.34
C LEU A 147 -12.93 -0.79 -12.31
N ILE A 148 -13.87 0.15 -12.16
CA ILE A 148 -15.05 0.26 -13.04
C ILE A 148 -14.62 0.54 -14.49
N ILE A 149 -13.73 1.52 -14.70
CA ILE A 149 -13.26 1.88 -16.04
C ILE A 149 -12.56 0.70 -16.71
N ASN A 150 -11.69 0.00 -15.97
CA ASN A 150 -10.93 -1.13 -16.51
C ASN A 150 -11.86 -2.30 -16.90
N ILE A 151 -12.89 -2.57 -16.10
CA ILE A 151 -13.90 -3.59 -16.43
C ILE A 151 -14.69 -3.18 -17.68
N LEU A 152 -15.16 -1.93 -17.76
CA LEU A 152 -15.92 -1.44 -18.92
C LEU A 152 -15.11 -1.46 -20.21
N ALA A 153 -13.85 -1.02 -20.17
CA ALA A 153 -12.95 -1.07 -21.31
C ALA A 153 -12.72 -2.51 -21.80
N ARG A 154 -12.58 -3.46 -20.86
CA ARG A 154 -12.43 -4.88 -21.18
C ARG A 154 -13.68 -5.47 -21.84
N PHE A 155 -14.88 -5.08 -21.39
CA PHE A 155 -16.13 -5.50 -22.03
C PHE A 155 -16.28 -4.96 -23.45
N LYS A 156 -15.89 -3.70 -23.69
CA LYS A 156 -15.96 -3.10 -25.02
C LYS A 156 -15.07 -3.83 -26.03
N LEU A 157 -13.86 -4.24 -25.62
CA LEU A 157 -12.91 -4.97 -26.48
C LEU A 157 -13.32 -6.42 -26.79
N ILE A 158 -14.27 -7.00 -26.05
CA ILE A 158 -14.77 -8.38 -26.29
C ILE A 158 -15.94 -8.38 -27.28
N ASN A 159 -16.62 -7.24 -27.45
CA ASN A 159 -17.81 -7.09 -28.29
C ASN A 159 -17.54 -6.43 -29.66
N GLU A 160 -16.29 -6.13 -29.99
CA GLU A 160 -15.81 -5.75 -31.34
C GLU A 160 -15.05 -6.92 -31.98
#